data_AF-A0A4Q6XZC5-F1
#
_entry.id   AF-A0A4Q6XZC5-F1
#
_cell.length_a   1.000
_cell.length_b   1.000
_cell.length_c   1.000
_cell.angle_alpha   90.00
_cell.angle_beta   90.00
_cell.angle_gamma   90.00
#
_symmetry.space_group_name_H-M   'P 1'
#
loop_
_entity.id
_entity.type
_entity.pdbx_description
1 polymer ?
#
loop_
_entity_poly.entity_id
_entity_poly.type
_entity_poly.pdbx_seq_one_letter_code
_entity_poly.pdbx_strand_id
1 'polypeptide(L)'
;MDPALFAAFCDDFTRELNRVSMEGGAAITPARAEIDKLERDIDATIEMMIRLGPGPSTDRLNGKVVRLEARQKTLKDFVAEAKEPPALLHPEMAGYCRQQVTALHELLEHGPETERMRASEILRSLVSAIVLTPGDDGLSIDVQ
;
A
#
# COMPACT_ATOMS: atom_id res chain seq x y z
N MET A 1 -22.39 -13.84 12.85
CA MET A 1 -21.10 -14.59 12.84
C MET A 1 -20.70 -14.90 14.27
N ASP A 2 -20.09 -16.06 14.52
CA ASP A 2 -19.47 -16.34 15.82
C ASP A 2 -18.33 -15.32 16.08
N PRO A 3 -18.35 -14.60 17.22
CA PRO A 3 -17.33 -13.62 17.56
C PRO A 3 -15.90 -14.14 17.52
N ALA A 4 -15.69 -15.41 17.88
CA ALA A 4 -14.37 -16.05 17.90
C ALA A 4 -13.85 -16.32 16.48
N LEU A 5 -14.71 -16.81 15.58
CA LEU A 5 -14.38 -17.05 14.18
C LEU A 5 -14.03 -15.75 13.43
N PHE A 6 -14.75 -14.66 13.71
CA PHE A 6 -14.44 -13.35 13.12
C PHE A 6 -13.12 -12.78 13.63
N ALA A 7 -12.78 -13.02 14.91
CA ALA A 7 -11.49 -12.59 15.46
C ALA A 7 -10.33 -13.30 14.75
N ALA A 8 -10.40 -14.63 14.67
CA ALA A 8 -9.41 -15.43 13.98
C ALA A 8 -9.25 -15.03 12.50
N PHE A 9 -10.37 -14.75 11.80
CA PHE A 9 -10.32 -14.24 10.44
C PHE A 9 -9.57 -12.92 10.32
N CYS A 10 -9.87 -11.94 11.19
CA CYS A 10 -9.22 -10.63 11.10
C CYS A 10 -7.72 -10.71 11.46
N ASP A 11 -7.32 -11.56 12.40
CA ASP A 11 -5.93 -11.80 12.76
C ASP A 11 -5.16 -12.41 11.57
N ASP A 12 -5.75 -13.43 10.94
CA ASP A 12 -5.19 -14.08 9.77
C ASP A 12 -5.12 -13.14 8.57
N PHE A 13 -6.15 -12.34 8.34
CA PHE A 13 -6.21 -11.34 7.27
C PHE A 13 -5.15 -10.24 7.46
N THR A 14 -4.98 -9.76 8.70
CA THR A 14 -3.96 -8.75 9.05
C THR A 14 -2.56 -9.31 8.83
N ARG A 15 -2.32 -10.54 9.27
CA ARG A 15 -1.04 -11.23 9.07
C ARG A 15 -0.73 -11.40 7.59
N GLU A 16 -1.71 -11.83 6.80
CA GLU A 16 -1.51 -12.12 5.39
C GLU A 16 -1.32 -10.85 4.55
N LEU A 17 -2.09 -9.80 4.81
CA LEU A 17 -1.86 -8.50 4.15
C LEU A 17 -0.52 -7.89 4.52
N ASN A 18 -0.12 -7.96 5.79
CA ASN A 18 1.21 -7.49 6.21
C ASN A 18 2.33 -8.32 5.57
N ARG A 19 2.14 -9.64 5.39
CA ARG A 19 3.08 -10.50 4.64
C ARG A 19 3.24 -10.02 3.20
N VAL A 20 2.14 -9.82 2.47
CA VAL A 20 2.14 -9.34 1.09
C VAL A 20 2.76 -7.94 0.97
N SER A 21 2.45 -7.04 1.91
CA SER A 21 3.05 -5.70 1.97
C SER A 21 4.57 -5.76 2.20
N MET A 22 5.05 -6.61 3.10
CA MET A 22 6.49 -6.80 3.33
C MET A 22 7.18 -7.42 2.12
N GLU A 23 6.54 -8.38 1.44
CA GLU A 23 7.08 -9.01 0.23
C GLU A 23 7.19 -8.02 -0.94
N GLY A 24 6.20 -7.15 -1.11
CA GLY A 24 6.26 -6.05 -2.10
C GLY A 24 7.30 -4.98 -1.75
N GLY A 25 7.57 -4.76 -0.46
CA GLY A 25 8.53 -3.75 0.02
C GLY A 25 9.98 -4.20 0.08
N ALA A 26 10.24 -5.51 0.17
CA ALA A 26 11.56 -6.08 0.42
C ALA A 26 12.62 -5.68 -0.64
N ALA A 27 12.21 -5.45 -1.89
CA ALA A 27 13.10 -5.01 -2.96
C ALA A 27 13.17 -3.48 -3.13
N ILE A 28 12.13 -2.75 -2.71
CA ILE A 28 12.02 -1.29 -2.89
C ILE A 28 12.88 -0.55 -1.85
N THR A 29 12.82 -0.96 -0.58
CA THR A 29 13.59 -0.33 0.50
C THR A 29 15.10 -0.32 0.24
N PRO A 30 15.76 -1.45 -0.10
CA PRO A 30 17.19 -1.43 -0.41
C PRO A 30 17.50 -0.65 -1.69
N ALA A 31 16.62 -0.66 -2.70
CA ALA A 31 16.79 0.13 -3.91
C ALA A 31 16.77 1.65 -3.64
N ARG A 32 15.84 2.13 -2.79
CA ARG A 32 15.81 3.53 -2.33
C ARG A 32 17.09 3.91 -1.57
N ALA A 33 17.56 3.05 -0.67
CA ALA A 33 18.80 3.30 0.07
C ALA A 33 20.04 3.31 -0.85
N GLU A 34 20.07 2.47 -1.90
CA GLU A 34 21.13 2.49 -2.91
C GLU A 34 21.08 3.78 -3.76
N ILE A 35 19.89 4.27 -4.13
CA ILE A 35 19.72 5.56 -4.84
C ILE A 35 20.32 6.70 -4.02
N ASP A 36 19.99 6.81 -2.73
CA ASP A 36 20.50 7.88 -1.86
C ASP A 36 22.02 7.79 -1.69
N LYS A 37 22.57 6.57 -1.64
CA LYS A 37 24.02 6.38 -1.57
C LYS A 37 24.70 6.81 -2.87
N LEU A 38 24.14 6.41 -4.02
CA LEU A 38 24.66 6.79 -5.33
C LEU A 38 24.62 8.31 -5.53
N GLU A 39 23.58 8.99 -5.06
CA GLU A 39 23.48 10.45 -5.09
C GLU A 39 24.63 11.11 -4.33
N ARG A 40 24.86 10.70 -3.08
CA ARG A 40 25.99 11.21 -2.28
C ARG A 40 27.35 10.91 -2.92
N ASP A 41 27.51 9.72 -3.50
CA ASP A 41 28.75 9.32 -4.18
C ASP A 41 29.00 10.13 -5.46
N ILE A 42 27.94 10.48 -6.21
CA ILE A 42 28.00 11.35 -7.39
C ILE A 42 28.41 12.76 -6.95
N ASP A 43 27.73 13.35 -5.97
CA ASP A 43 28.01 14.70 -5.48
C ASP A 43 29.45 14.84 -4.97
N ALA A 44 29.91 13.87 -4.16
CA ALA A 44 31.27 13.84 -3.67
C ALA A 44 32.31 13.71 -4.80
N THR A 45 31.98 12.95 -5.86
CA THR A 45 32.85 12.80 -7.03
C THR A 45 32.90 14.10 -7.84
N ILE A 46 31.77 14.80 -8.01
CA ILE A 46 31.71 16.11 -8.68
C ILE A 46 32.52 17.15 -7.90
N GLU A 47 32.37 17.20 -6.58
CA GLU A 47 33.15 18.12 -5.74
C GLU A 47 34.66 17.87 -5.86
N MET A 48 35.08 16.60 -5.92
CA MET A 48 36.47 16.23 -6.14
C MET A 48 36.98 16.71 -7.52
N MET A 49 36.17 16.62 -8.57
CA MET A 49 36.53 17.15 -9.89
C MET A 49 36.74 18.67 -9.87
N ILE A 50 35.83 19.40 -9.21
CA ILE A 50 35.90 20.86 -9.08
C ILE A 50 37.22 21.25 -8.40
N ARG A 51 37.63 20.53 -7.35
CA ARG A 51 38.88 20.77 -6.63
C ARG A 51 40.13 20.43 -7.45
N LEU A 52 40.09 19.39 -8.27
CA LEU A 52 41.23 18.94 -9.07
C LEU A 52 41.46 19.77 -10.34
N GLY A 53 40.40 20.43 -10.86
CA GLY A 53 40.46 21.15 -12.12
C GLY A 53 40.53 20.21 -13.35
N PRO A 54 40.61 20.75 -14.57
CA PRO A 54 40.61 19.94 -15.79
C PRO A 54 41.92 19.13 -15.94
N GLY A 55 41.80 17.86 -16.31
CA GLY A 55 42.94 16.98 -16.57
C GLY A 55 42.58 15.49 -16.65
N PRO A 56 43.55 14.60 -16.96
CA PRO A 56 43.30 13.17 -17.16
C PRO A 56 42.66 12.45 -15.97
N SER A 57 42.95 12.91 -14.75
CA SER A 57 42.31 12.42 -13.53
C SER A 57 40.82 12.74 -13.50
N THR A 58 40.43 13.91 -13.99
CA THR A 58 39.04 14.40 -14.04
C THR A 58 38.24 13.66 -15.12
N ASP A 59 38.84 13.31 -16.25
CA ASP A 59 38.21 12.47 -17.28
C ASP A 59 37.86 11.09 -16.74
N ARG A 60 38.76 10.49 -15.94
CA ARG A 60 38.50 9.20 -15.28
C ARG A 60 37.37 9.29 -14.26
N LEU A 61 37.31 10.38 -13.50
CA LEU A 61 36.19 10.64 -12.58
C LEU A 61 34.88 10.83 -13.35
N ASN A 62 34.91 11.46 -14.52
CA ASN A 62 33.71 11.70 -15.34
C ASN A 62 33.12 10.37 -15.81
N GLY A 63 33.98 9.47 -16.31
CA GLY A 63 33.56 8.10 -16.62
C GLY A 63 33.01 7.32 -15.41
N LYS A 64 33.40 7.67 -14.18
CA LYS A 64 32.80 7.10 -12.96
C LYS A 64 31.41 7.68 -12.70
N VAL A 65 31.23 9.00 -12.80
CA VAL A 65 29.93 9.68 -12.62
C VAL A 65 28.90 9.13 -13.58
N VAL A 66 29.22 9.04 -14.89
CA VAL A 66 28.29 8.49 -15.90
C VAL A 66 27.81 7.08 -15.56
N ARG A 67 28.68 6.22 -15.01
CA ARG A 67 28.29 4.87 -14.59
C ARG A 67 27.38 4.87 -13.36
N LEU A 68 27.67 5.73 -12.39
CA LEU A 68 26.84 5.88 -11.19
C LEU A 68 25.46 6.44 -11.54
N GLU A 69 25.39 7.44 -12.42
CA GLU A 69 24.14 8.01 -12.93
C GLU A 69 23.31 6.97 -13.70
N ALA A 70 23.94 6.17 -14.55
CA ALA A 70 23.25 5.09 -15.27
C ALA A 70 22.63 4.07 -14.30
N ARG A 71 23.38 3.66 -13.27
CA ARG A 71 22.87 2.75 -12.23
C ARG A 71 21.75 3.39 -11.41
N GLN A 72 21.92 4.66 -11.03
CA GLN A 72 20.91 5.40 -10.27
C GLN A 72 19.61 5.52 -11.08
N LYS A 73 19.70 5.79 -12.39
CA LYS A 73 18.55 5.84 -13.29
C LYS A 73 17.81 4.49 -13.33
N THR A 74 18.52 3.38 -13.52
CA THR A 74 17.91 2.04 -13.53
C THR A 74 17.17 1.74 -12.22
N LEU A 75 17.71 2.15 -11.07
CA LEU A 75 17.05 1.94 -9.77
C LEU A 75 15.84 2.87 -9.59
N LYS A 76 15.93 4.12 -10.05
CA LYS A 76 14.79 5.06 -10.04
C LYS A 76 13.64 4.55 -10.91
N ASP A 77 13.94 4.01 -12.08
CA ASP A 77 12.94 3.40 -12.98
C ASP A 77 12.30 2.17 -12.30
N PHE A 78 13.11 1.29 -11.68
CA PHE A 78 12.62 0.15 -10.91
C PHE A 78 11.68 0.56 -9.76
N VAL A 79 12.03 1.59 -8.99
CA VAL A 79 11.19 2.07 -7.88
C VAL A 79 9.91 2.75 -8.38
N ALA A 80 9.96 3.42 -9.53
CA ALA A 80 8.79 4.08 -10.12
C ALA A 80 7.78 3.07 -10.71
N GLU A 81 8.27 1.97 -11.27
CA GLU A 81 7.44 0.88 -11.79
C GLU A 81 6.93 -0.06 -10.68
N ALA A 82 7.68 -0.17 -9.57
CA ALA A 82 7.25 -0.95 -8.43
C ALA A 82 6.02 -0.32 -7.78
N LYS A 83 4.88 -1.04 -7.82
CA LYS A 83 3.68 -0.66 -7.08
C LYS A 83 4.03 -0.59 -5.59
N GLU A 84 3.92 0.60 -5.01
CA GLU A 84 4.23 0.80 -3.59
C GLU A 84 3.38 -0.19 -2.76
N PRO A 85 4.01 -1.03 -1.92
CA PRO A 85 3.28 -2.00 -1.14
C PRO A 85 2.26 -1.27 -0.25
N PRO A 86 1.07 -1.85 -0.07
CA PRO A 86 0.08 -1.30 0.85
C PRO A 86 0.71 -1.07 2.22
N ALA A 87 0.36 0.02 2.90
CA ALA A 87 0.81 0.26 4.26
C ALA A 87 0.46 -0.93 5.17
N LEU A 88 1.32 -1.19 6.17
CA LEU A 88 1.05 -2.23 7.14
C LEU A 88 -0.24 -1.91 7.92
N LEU A 89 -1.10 -2.91 8.06
CA LEU A 89 -2.27 -2.83 8.90
C LEU A 89 -1.87 -2.89 10.37
N HIS A 90 -2.42 -1.97 11.16
CA HIS A 90 -2.21 -1.94 12.60
C HIS A 90 -2.86 -3.16 13.28
N PRO A 91 -2.22 -3.78 14.30
CA PRO A 91 -2.71 -5.01 14.94
C PRO A 91 -4.15 -4.93 15.45
N GLU A 92 -4.55 -3.80 16.04
CA GLU A 92 -5.92 -3.58 16.56
C GLU A 92 -6.97 -3.20 15.50
N MET A 93 -6.64 -3.22 14.20
CA MET A 93 -7.61 -2.86 13.16
C MET A 93 -8.81 -3.81 13.11
N ALA A 94 -8.59 -5.08 13.45
CA ALA A 94 -9.62 -6.09 13.65
C ALA A 94 -10.66 -5.68 14.70
N GLY A 95 -10.17 -5.25 15.88
CA GLY A 95 -11.00 -4.82 16.99
C GLY A 95 -11.78 -3.55 16.66
N TYR A 96 -11.11 -2.56 16.06
CA TYR A 96 -11.75 -1.33 15.62
C TYR A 96 -12.83 -1.59 14.55
N CYS A 97 -12.52 -2.37 13.51
CA CYS A 97 -13.48 -2.71 12.46
C CYS A 97 -14.72 -3.39 13.05
N ARG A 98 -14.53 -4.35 13.96
CA ARG A 98 -15.64 -4.99 14.68
C ARG A 98 -16.52 -3.98 15.40
N GLN A 99 -15.92 -3.09 16.19
CA GLN A 99 -16.67 -2.07 16.93
C GLN A 99 -17.49 -1.19 15.99
N GLN A 100 -16.91 -0.76 14.87
CA GLN A 100 -17.62 0.06 13.89
C GLN A 100 -18.76 -0.70 13.20
N VAL A 101 -18.55 -1.97 12.83
CA VAL A 101 -19.61 -2.80 12.22
C VAL A 101 -20.74 -3.09 13.21
N THR A 102 -20.42 -3.38 14.47
CA THR A 102 -21.43 -3.59 15.52
C THR A 102 -22.23 -2.31 15.77
N ALA A 103 -21.56 -1.17 15.92
CA ALA A 103 -22.24 0.12 16.09
C ALA A 103 -23.14 0.47 14.88
N LEU A 104 -22.66 0.19 13.67
CA LEU A 104 -23.44 0.39 12.45
C LEU A 104 -24.67 -0.53 12.40
N HIS A 105 -24.53 -1.78 12.81
CA HIS A 105 -25.64 -2.73 12.89
C HIS A 105 -26.73 -2.25 13.87
N GLU A 106 -26.32 -1.86 15.08
CA GLU A 106 -27.23 -1.30 16.09
C GLU A 106 -27.94 -0.04 15.57
N LEU A 107 -27.21 0.84 14.88
CA LEU A 107 -27.78 2.03 14.25
C LEU A 107 -28.82 1.68 13.18
N LEU A 108 -28.55 0.68 12.34
CA LEU A 108 -29.45 0.25 11.27
C LEU A 108 -30.71 -0.46 11.78
N GLU A 109 -30.63 -1.15 12.90
CA GLU A 109 -31.79 -1.85 13.51
C GLU A 109 -32.63 -0.92 14.39
N HIS A 110 -31.97 -0.12 15.23
CA HIS A 110 -32.62 0.57 16.35
C HIS A 110 -32.46 2.09 16.32
N GLY A 111 -31.71 2.64 15.36
CA GLY A 111 -31.46 4.07 15.25
C GLY A 111 -32.68 4.89 14.81
N PRO A 112 -32.60 6.23 14.92
CA PRO A 112 -33.58 7.14 14.34
C PRO A 112 -33.71 6.95 12.82
N GLU A 113 -34.91 7.12 12.28
CA GLU A 113 -35.20 6.85 10.86
C GLU A 113 -34.29 7.63 9.89
N THR A 114 -33.98 8.88 10.22
CA THR A 114 -33.08 9.74 9.44
C THR A 114 -31.64 9.20 9.41
N GLU A 115 -31.14 8.69 10.53
CA GLU A 115 -29.80 8.12 10.64
C GLU A 115 -29.72 6.75 9.96
N ARG A 116 -30.78 5.94 10.08
CA ARG A 116 -30.92 4.65 9.38
C ARG A 116 -30.91 4.82 7.86
N MET A 117 -31.66 5.79 7.34
CA MET A 117 -31.66 6.10 5.91
C MET A 117 -30.26 6.54 5.44
N ARG A 118 -29.61 7.44 6.18
CA ARG A 118 -28.25 7.91 5.85
C ARG A 118 -27.24 6.77 5.87
N ALA A 119 -27.27 5.91 6.88
CA ALA A 119 -26.41 4.73 6.97
C ALA A 119 -26.64 3.77 5.80
N SER A 120 -27.89 3.58 5.40
CA SER A 120 -28.25 2.74 4.24
C SER A 120 -27.75 3.32 2.91
N GLU A 121 -27.79 4.64 2.73
CA GLU A 121 -27.24 5.31 1.54
C GLU A 121 -25.72 5.17 1.48
N ILE A 122 -25.03 5.35 2.60
CA ILE A 122 -23.57 5.12 2.68
C ILE A 122 -23.24 3.68 2.35
N LEU A 123 -23.97 2.70 2.90
CA LEU A 123 -23.74 1.29 2.56
C LEU A 123 -23.98 1.00 1.08
N ARG A 124 -25.02 1.58 0.47
CA ARG A 124 -25.27 1.42 -0.97
C ARG A 124 -24.20 2.06 -1.84
N SER A 125 -23.51 3.10 -1.38
CA SER A 125 -22.40 3.69 -2.14
C SER A 125 -21.13 2.84 -2.11
N LEU A 126 -21.01 1.91 -1.15
CA LEU A 126 -19.91 0.96 -1.06
C LEU A 126 -20.12 -0.31 -1.91
N VAL A 127 -21.36 -0.55 -2.38
CA VAL A 127 -21.73 -1.72 -3.17
C VAL A 127 -21.94 -1.29 -4.62
N SER A 128 -21.31 -1.96 -5.58
CA SER A 128 -21.46 -1.61 -6.99
C SER A 128 -22.82 -2.06 -7.52
N ALA A 129 -23.26 -3.26 -7.17
CA ALA A 129 -24.59 -3.77 -7.51
C ALA A 129 -25.09 -4.81 -6.53
N ILE A 130 -26.43 -4.86 -6.35
CA ILE A 130 -27.13 -5.97 -5.70
C ILE A 130 -27.96 -6.66 -6.78
N VAL A 131 -27.59 -7.88 -7.13
CA VAL A 131 -28.25 -8.66 -8.18
C VAL A 131 -29.20 -9.64 -7.52
N LEU A 132 -30.50 -9.53 -7.87
CA LEU A 132 -31.54 -10.45 -7.42
C LEU A 132 -31.86 -11.42 -8.55
N THR A 133 -31.53 -12.69 -8.36
CA THR A 133 -31.75 -13.74 -9.36
C THR A 133 -32.89 -14.65 -8.89
N PRO A 134 -34.02 -14.74 -9.61
CA PRO A 134 -35.09 -15.68 -9.27
C PRO A 134 -34.65 -17.13 -9.50
N GLY A 135 -34.92 -18.00 -8.52
CA GLY A 135 -34.74 -19.45 -8.60
C GLY A 135 -35.94 -20.19 -8.01
N ASP A 136 -35.94 -21.52 -8.14
CA ASP A 136 -37.06 -22.38 -7.76
C ASP A 136 -37.44 -22.28 -6.26
N ASP A 137 -36.48 -21.95 -5.40
CA ASP A 137 -36.66 -21.80 -3.94
C ASP A 137 -36.77 -20.33 -3.47
N GLY A 138 -36.84 -19.36 -4.38
CA GLY A 138 -36.96 -17.93 -4.06
C GLY A 138 -35.92 -17.03 -4.77
N LEU A 139 -35.64 -15.86 -4.21
CA LEU A 139 -34.66 -14.91 -4.75
C LEU A 139 -33.27 -15.20 -4.18
N SER A 140 -32.29 -15.48 -5.06
CA SER A 140 -30.87 -15.44 -4.70
C SER A 140 -30.38 -13.99 -4.71
N ILE A 141 -29.52 -13.65 -3.75
CA ILE A 141 -28.93 -12.31 -3.61
C ILE A 141 -27.43 -12.42 -3.81
N ASP A 142 -26.92 -11.74 -4.83
CA ASP A 142 -25.50 -11.58 -5.10
C ASP A 142 -25.09 -10.12 -4.94
N VAL A 143 -23.92 -9.88 -4.36
CA VAL A 143 -23.36 -8.54 -4.11
C VAL A 143 -22.06 -8.41 -4.90
N GLN A 144 -21.95 -7.34 -5.71
CA GLN A 144 -20.78 -7.05 -6.57
C GLN A 144 -20.09 -5.75 -6.17
#